data_AF-A0A1X0P5E8-F1
#
_entry.id   AF-A0A1X0P5E8-F1
#
_cell.length_a   1.000
_cell.length_b   1.000
_cell.length_c   1.000
_cell.angle_alpha   90.00
_cell.angle_beta   90.00
_cell.angle_gamma   90.00
#
_symmetry.space_group_name_H-M   'P 1'
#
loop_
_entity.id
_entity.type
_entity.pdbx_description
1 polymer ?
#
loop_
_entity_poly.entity_id
_entity_poly.type
_entity_poly.pdbx_seq_one_letter_code
_entity_poly.pdbx_strand_id
1 'polypeptide(L)'
;MLGAGSWFVGLAIPTVFVGGFIASRKRLAYQWREELMDPDNTVYPPITMNDMDFFRGVSPSYQKEGSGVTLAVNENIGLYVNRDVLSVEERNVLMDEVVRWVSLFGQKIDPRKFDFYENKNNKNKENSNDVDLKCYKETSIISDHAEDIQLMKAPWGTGDRIRYEAMPATLRFLVDKVQRTFEGVGRLRHVYVEYSPSGKFYHEPRATKGFDGHDYVIIPLRSDTNPTVVTFSPLLRSKVSILQEVQENSWTSRDIDAIIPSNAALRVYGTARYEWGWGIRPCEVWFGHRQNTLKHLLNTTFVHRGMMERVKRRLLYMKPKHTVQQDAALVVLHFEGPRDNNKQRSLLLQPEILIFGRPPAPEMYEQWVEDRPTQEVVRKEGVFLFMIKNYLEMLQVS
;
A
#
# COMPACT_ATOMS: atom_id res chain seq x y z
N MET A 1 -22.21 57.96 -3.16
CA MET A 1 -22.46 56.70 -3.89
C MET A 1 -21.15 55.95 -4.11
N LEU A 2 -20.57 55.36 -3.06
CA LEU A 2 -19.38 54.49 -3.12
C LEU A 2 -19.68 53.14 -2.43
N GLY A 3 -20.85 52.56 -2.73
CA GLY A 3 -21.46 51.52 -1.89
C GLY A 3 -21.47 50.09 -2.45
N ALA A 4 -21.28 49.88 -3.75
CA ALA A 4 -21.47 48.55 -4.36
C ALA A 4 -20.25 48.01 -5.13
N GLY A 5 -19.38 48.89 -5.66
CA GLY A 5 -18.22 48.46 -6.45
C GLY A 5 -17.09 47.83 -5.64
N SER A 6 -16.87 48.29 -4.41
CA SER A 6 -15.74 47.87 -3.56
C SER A 6 -15.90 46.46 -3.01
N TRP A 7 -17.14 46.03 -2.74
CA TRP A 7 -17.46 44.68 -2.25
C TRP A 7 -17.32 43.64 -3.35
N PHE A 8 -17.69 43.99 -4.59
CA PHE A 8 -17.49 43.13 -5.75
C PHE A 8 -16.00 42.91 -6.03
N VAL A 9 -15.15 43.94 -5.93
CA VAL A 9 -13.70 43.78 -6.10
C VAL A 9 -13.07 43.01 -4.92
N GLY A 10 -13.52 43.27 -3.69
CA GLY A 10 -13.04 42.60 -2.48
C GLY A 10 -13.39 41.11 -2.38
N LEU A 11 -14.48 40.66 -3.00
CA LEU A 11 -14.86 39.24 -3.06
C LEU A 11 -14.42 38.59 -4.38
N ALA A 12 -14.47 39.29 -5.51
CA ALA A 12 -14.13 38.71 -6.81
C ALA A 12 -12.63 38.46 -6.97
N ILE A 13 -11.76 39.31 -6.43
CA ILE A 13 -10.31 39.07 -6.50
C ILE A 13 -9.93 37.78 -5.75
N PRO A 14 -10.29 37.58 -4.47
CA PRO A 14 -10.05 36.31 -3.80
C PRO A 14 -10.70 35.12 -4.51
N THR A 15 -11.92 35.27 -5.04
CA THR A 15 -12.62 34.17 -5.73
C THR A 15 -11.97 33.80 -7.07
N VAL A 16 -11.47 34.77 -7.84
CA VAL A 16 -10.75 34.54 -9.09
C VAL A 16 -9.33 34.02 -8.84
N PHE A 17 -8.63 34.49 -7.81
CA PHE A 17 -7.34 33.95 -7.42
C PHE A 17 -7.47 32.53 -6.85
N VAL A 18 -8.42 32.27 -5.95
CA VAL A 18 -8.68 30.93 -5.40
C VAL A 18 -9.23 30.00 -6.48
N GLY A 19 -10.19 30.45 -7.29
CA GLY A 19 -10.75 29.68 -8.40
C GLY A 19 -9.72 29.39 -9.49
N GLY A 20 -8.90 30.39 -9.85
CA GLY A 20 -7.78 30.26 -10.79
C GLY A 20 -6.67 29.35 -10.25
N PHE A 21 -6.37 29.42 -8.96
CA PHE A 21 -5.41 28.55 -8.27
C PHE A 21 -5.91 27.10 -8.17
N ILE A 22 -7.20 26.89 -7.88
CA ILE A 22 -7.82 25.56 -7.87
C ILE A 22 -7.89 24.99 -9.29
N ALA A 23 -8.24 25.80 -10.29
CA ALA A 23 -8.32 25.37 -11.68
C ALA A 23 -6.93 25.07 -12.25
N SER A 24 -5.92 25.89 -11.95
CA SER A 24 -4.53 25.63 -12.35
C SER A 24 -3.97 24.38 -11.66
N ARG A 25 -4.27 24.16 -10.37
CA ARG A 25 -3.92 22.92 -9.68
C ARG A 25 -4.62 21.69 -10.24
N LYS A 26 -5.92 21.77 -10.55
CA LYS A 26 -6.65 20.68 -11.19
C LYS A 26 -6.07 20.38 -12.58
N ARG A 27 -5.73 21.40 -13.36
CA ARG A 27 -5.10 21.24 -14.68
C ARG A 27 -3.69 20.66 -14.57
N LEU A 28 -2.88 21.11 -13.61
CA LEU A 28 -1.54 20.57 -13.36
C LEU A 28 -1.60 19.13 -12.86
N ALA A 29 -2.51 18.81 -11.94
CA ALA A 29 -2.75 17.45 -11.47
C ALA A 29 -3.29 16.57 -12.61
N TYR A 30 -4.09 17.11 -13.53
CA TYR A 30 -4.60 16.39 -14.70
C TYR A 30 -3.50 16.15 -15.75
N GLN A 31 -2.69 17.15 -16.08
CA GLN A 31 -1.52 16.98 -16.96
C GLN A 31 -0.51 16.01 -16.37
N TRP A 32 -0.23 16.10 -15.07
CA TRP A 32 0.61 15.13 -14.36
C TRP A 32 0.02 13.74 -14.40
N ARG A 33 -1.29 13.61 -14.19
CA ARG A 33 -2.01 12.35 -14.26
C ARG A 33 -1.94 11.77 -15.67
N GLU A 34 -2.16 12.55 -16.73
CA GLU A 34 -2.05 12.08 -18.11
C GLU A 34 -0.62 11.68 -18.50
N GLU A 35 0.40 12.42 -18.03
CA GLU A 35 1.81 12.09 -18.31
C GLU A 35 2.28 10.82 -17.58
N LEU A 36 1.69 10.49 -16.42
CA LEU A 36 2.12 9.40 -15.54
C LEU A 36 1.19 8.17 -15.55
N MET A 37 -0.06 8.34 -15.98
CA MET A 37 -1.10 7.30 -16.10
C MET A 37 -1.32 6.89 -17.55
N ASP A 38 -0.29 6.97 -18.39
CA ASP A 38 -0.35 6.40 -19.74
C ASP A 38 0.16 4.94 -19.66
N PRO A 39 -0.73 3.95 -19.42
CA PRO A 39 -0.33 2.54 -19.41
C PRO A 39 0.08 2.04 -20.80
N ASP A 40 -0.33 2.75 -21.87
CA ASP A 40 0.02 2.46 -23.25
C ASP A 40 1.39 3.05 -23.64
N ASN A 41 1.96 3.87 -22.75
CA ASN A 41 3.32 4.34 -22.89
C ASN A 41 4.27 3.14 -22.85
N THR A 42 5.17 3.04 -23.82
CA THR A 42 6.14 1.94 -24.00
C THR A 42 7.16 1.81 -22.87
N VAL A 43 6.99 2.60 -21.82
CA VAL A 43 7.87 2.76 -20.68
C VAL A 43 7.63 1.67 -19.61
N TYR A 44 6.43 1.09 -19.55
CA TYR A 44 6.16 -0.04 -18.67
C TYR A 44 6.33 -1.38 -19.40
N PRO A 45 6.71 -2.47 -18.69
CA PRO A 45 6.86 -3.78 -19.30
C PRO A 45 5.53 -4.22 -19.95
N PRO A 46 5.55 -4.78 -21.18
CA PRO A 46 4.35 -5.33 -21.78
C PRO A 46 3.86 -6.52 -20.95
N ILE A 47 2.58 -6.52 -20.60
CA ILE A 47 1.97 -7.59 -19.82
C ILE A 47 1.55 -8.72 -20.76
N THR A 48 1.96 -9.94 -20.44
CA THR A 48 1.61 -11.13 -21.20
C THR A 48 0.50 -11.92 -20.51
N MET A 49 -0.11 -12.87 -21.23
CA MET A 49 -1.11 -13.77 -20.63
C MET A 49 -0.53 -14.58 -19.46
N ASN A 50 0.76 -14.94 -19.50
CA ASN A 50 1.44 -15.67 -18.43
C ASN A 50 1.60 -14.84 -17.15
N ASP A 51 1.61 -13.52 -17.25
CA ASP A 51 1.67 -12.62 -16.10
C ASP A 51 0.30 -12.53 -15.42
N MET A 52 -0.78 -12.73 -16.18
CA MET A 52 -2.16 -12.74 -15.66
C MET A 52 -2.48 -13.95 -14.79
N ASP A 53 -1.63 -14.98 -14.78
CA ASP A 53 -1.76 -16.13 -13.87
C ASP A 53 -1.69 -15.75 -12.38
N PHE A 54 -1.08 -14.61 -12.07
CA PHE A 54 -0.96 -14.10 -10.70
C PHE A 54 -2.13 -13.25 -10.25
N PHE A 55 -3.03 -12.88 -11.16
CA PHE A 55 -4.12 -11.97 -10.86
C PHE A 55 -5.47 -12.65 -10.99
N ARG A 56 -6.34 -12.43 -10.01
CA ARG A 56 -7.66 -13.03 -9.97
C ARG A 56 -8.70 -12.02 -9.49
N GLY A 57 -9.80 -11.89 -10.22
CA GLY A 57 -10.97 -11.15 -9.78
C GLY A 57 -11.79 -11.93 -8.75
N VAL A 58 -12.61 -11.22 -7.98
CA VAL A 58 -13.58 -11.85 -7.06
C VAL A 58 -14.60 -12.70 -7.84
N SER A 59 -14.82 -13.93 -7.38
CA SER A 59 -15.83 -14.83 -7.96
C SER A 59 -17.24 -14.35 -7.58
N PRO A 60 -18.19 -14.30 -8.51
CA PRO A 60 -19.58 -13.97 -8.19
C PRO A 60 -20.20 -14.98 -7.23
N SER A 61 -21.08 -14.52 -6.34
CA SER A 61 -21.73 -15.36 -5.31
C SER A 61 -22.56 -16.55 -5.85
N TYR A 62 -22.93 -16.54 -7.13
CA TYR A 62 -23.66 -17.62 -7.78
C TYR A 62 -22.75 -18.74 -8.33
N GLN A 63 -21.43 -18.52 -8.44
CA GLN A 63 -20.49 -19.55 -8.83
C GLN A 63 -20.14 -20.42 -7.61
N LYS A 64 -20.51 -21.71 -7.67
CA LYS A 64 -20.21 -22.69 -6.62
C LYS A 64 -18.75 -23.12 -6.59
N GLU A 65 -18.04 -22.93 -7.70
CA GLU A 65 -16.61 -23.22 -7.80
C GLU A 65 -15.87 -22.04 -7.21
N GLY A 66 -15.42 -22.19 -5.97
CA GLY A 66 -14.63 -21.18 -5.25
C GLY A 66 -13.25 -20.99 -5.88
N SER A 67 -13.17 -20.50 -7.11
CA SER A 67 -11.96 -20.03 -7.77
C SER A 67 -12.23 -18.61 -8.27
N GLY A 68 -11.31 -17.67 -8.00
CA GLY A 68 -11.43 -16.32 -8.55
C GLY A 68 -11.43 -16.31 -10.08
N VAL A 69 -11.96 -15.24 -10.66
CA VAL A 69 -12.09 -15.09 -12.11
C VAL A 69 -10.72 -14.77 -12.71
N THR A 70 -10.31 -15.52 -13.74
CA THR A 70 -9.10 -15.20 -14.52
C THR A 70 -9.30 -13.87 -15.23
N LEU A 71 -8.31 -12.98 -15.14
CA LEU A 71 -8.35 -11.68 -15.79
C LEU A 71 -7.64 -11.75 -17.15
N ALA A 72 -8.18 -11.04 -18.15
CA ALA A 72 -7.52 -10.82 -19.42
C ALA A 72 -6.47 -9.70 -19.31
N VAL A 73 -5.52 -9.66 -20.24
CA VAL A 73 -4.42 -8.67 -20.24
C VAL A 73 -4.94 -7.22 -20.25
N ASN A 74 -6.02 -6.96 -20.99
CA ASN A 74 -6.67 -5.63 -21.05
C ASN A 74 -7.43 -5.25 -19.77
N GLU A 75 -7.61 -6.18 -18.84
CA GLU A 75 -8.19 -5.94 -17.51
C GLU A 75 -7.12 -5.67 -16.46
N ASN A 76 -5.83 -5.75 -16.82
CA ASN A 76 -4.75 -5.40 -15.90
C ASN A 76 -4.76 -3.90 -15.61
N ILE A 77 -4.85 -3.56 -14.32
CA ILE A 77 -4.96 -2.18 -13.84
C ILE A 77 -3.59 -1.51 -13.59
N GLY A 78 -2.46 -2.13 -13.97
CA GLY A 78 -1.11 -1.66 -13.65
C GLY A 78 -0.44 -2.49 -12.55
N LEU A 79 -0.58 -3.82 -12.63
CA LEU A 79 0.01 -4.79 -11.70
C LEU A 79 0.96 -5.72 -12.45
N TYR A 80 2.17 -5.88 -11.93
CA TYR A 80 3.18 -6.77 -12.52
C TYR A 80 3.96 -7.54 -11.46
N VAL A 81 3.96 -8.87 -11.54
CA VAL A 81 4.69 -9.75 -10.62
C VAL A 81 5.96 -10.26 -11.30
N ASN A 82 7.12 -9.94 -10.72
CA ASN A 82 8.38 -10.58 -11.10
C ASN A 82 8.67 -11.74 -10.13
N ARG A 83 8.82 -12.95 -10.66
CA ARG A 83 8.87 -14.21 -9.88
C ARG A 83 10.21 -14.42 -9.15
N ASP A 84 11.29 -13.85 -9.67
CA ASP A 84 12.66 -14.19 -9.28
C ASP A 84 13.45 -12.94 -8.87
N VAL A 85 12.87 -12.14 -7.97
CA VAL A 85 13.51 -10.91 -7.47
C VAL A 85 14.56 -11.24 -6.41
N LEU A 86 14.29 -12.23 -5.55
CA LEU A 86 15.19 -12.65 -4.48
C LEU A 86 15.62 -14.11 -4.66
N SER A 87 16.83 -14.44 -4.24
CA SER A 87 17.21 -15.81 -3.92
C SER A 87 16.60 -16.22 -2.57
N VAL A 88 16.59 -17.52 -2.30
CA VAL A 88 16.10 -18.05 -1.02
C VAL A 88 16.97 -17.56 0.13
N GLU A 89 18.29 -17.51 -0.09
CA GLU A 89 19.28 -17.06 0.87
C GLU A 89 19.10 -15.57 1.19
N GLU A 90 18.98 -14.71 0.18
CA GLU A 90 18.75 -13.27 0.38
C GLU A 90 17.44 -13.02 1.13
N ARG A 91 16.37 -13.73 0.79
CA ARG A 91 15.08 -13.58 1.49
C ARG A 91 15.22 -13.91 2.98
N ASN A 92 15.90 -14.99 3.32
CA ASN A 92 16.08 -15.39 4.73
C ASN A 92 16.94 -14.35 5.48
N VAL A 93 18.04 -13.89 4.87
CA VAL A 93 18.88 -12.84 5.46
C VAL A 93 18.08 -11.54 5.64
N LEU A 94 17.29 -11.13 4.65
CA LEU A 94 16.44 -9.94 4.75
C LEU A 94 15.38 -10.11 5.83
N MET A 95 14.82 -11.29 6.00
CA MET A 95 13.84 -11.56 7.07
C MET A 95 14.46 -11.38 8.46
N ASP A 96 15.64 -11.95 8.70
CA ASP A 96 16.39 -11.77 9.96
C ASP A 96 16.76 -10.30 10.20
N GLU A 97 17.14 -9.60 9.13
CA GLU A 97 17.46 -8.17 9.17
C GLU A 97 16.24 -7.31 9.48
N VAL A 98 15.05 -7.63 8.95
CA VAL A 98 13.81 -6.94 9.28
C VAL A 98 13.49 -7.08 10.76
N VAL A 99 13.66 -8.26 11.36
CA VAL A 99 13.48 -8.44 12.81
C VAL A 99 14.37 -7.47 13.60
N ARG A 100 15.62 -7.29 13.15
CA ARG A 100 16.55 -6.31 13.74
C ARG A 100 16.11 -4.86 13.48
N TRP A 101 15.63 -4.53 12.28
CA TRP A 101 15.16 -3.17 11.99
C TRP A 101 13.94 -2.82 12.85
N VAL A 102 13.05 -3.78 13.06
CA VAL A 102 11.83 -3.61 13.87
C VAL A 102 12.15 -3.36 15.33
N SER A 103 13.20 -4.00 15.88
CA SER A 103 13.60 -3.71 17.26
C SER A 103 14.19 -2.32 17.44
N LEU A 104 14.82 -1.76 16.39
CA LEU A 104 15.45 -0.43 16.43
C LEU A 104 14.47 0.70 16.07
N PHE A 105 13.70 0.52 15.01
CA PHE A 105 12.89 1.57 14.37
C PHE A 105 11.40 1.27 14.39
N GLY A 106 11.00 0.07 14.79
CA GLY A 106 9.61 -0.37 14.75
C GLY A 106 8.74 0.31 15.80
N GLN A 107 7.46 0.43 15.46
CA GLN A 107 6.40 0.82 16.36
C GLN A 107 5.28 -0.19 16.30
N LYS A 108 4.75 -0.58 17.46
CA LYS A 108 3.50 -1.34 17.50
C LYS A 108 2.36 -0.48 16.94
N ILE A 109 1.34 -1.15 16.42
CA ILE A 109 0.09 -0.49 16.03
C ILE A 109 -0.44 0.33 17.20
N ASP A 110 -0.83 1.57 16.93
CA ASP A 110 -1.45 2.44 17.93
C ASP A 110 -2.68 1.75 18.54
N PRO A 111 -2.79 1.63 19.87
CA PRO A 111 -3.91 0.96 20.54
C PRO A 111 -5.28 1.47 20.07
N ARG A 112 -5.42 2.75 19.76
CA ARG A 112 -6.69 3.34 19.29
C ARG A 112 -7.13 2.78 17.94
N LYS A 113 -6.18 2.42 17.06
CA LYS A 113 -6.50 1.72 15.80
C LYS A 113 -7.01 0.32 16.09
N PHE A 114 -6.38 -0.39 17.02
CA PHE A 114 -6.80 -1.72 17.43
C PHE A 114 -8.19 -1.68 18.05
N ASP A 115 -8.42 -0.79 19.02
CA ASP A 115 -9.71 -0.63 19.70
C ASP A 115 -10.83 -0.26 18.72
N PHE A 116 -10.54 0.55 17.70
CA PHE A 116 -11.50 0.85 16.64
C PHE A 116 -11.95 -0.41 15.90
N TYR A 117 -11.01 -1.25 15.46
CA TYR A 117 -11.34 -2.49 14.75
C TYR A 117 -11.96 -3.53 15.68
N GLU A 118 -11.50 -3.66 16.92
CA GLU A 118 -12.07 -4.55 17.93
C GLU A 118 -13.52 -4.15 18.28
N ASN A 119 -13.80 -2.87 18.48
CA ASN A 119 -15.16 -2.38 18.70
C ASN A 119 -16.05 -2.58 17.48
N LYS A 120 -15.52 -2.35 16.27
CA LYS A 120 -16.24 -2.62 15.02
C LYS A 120 -16.58 -4.10 14.90
N ASN A 121 -15.65 -4.99 15.26
CA ASN A 121 -15.86 -6.43 15.27
C ASN A 121 -16.88 -6.85 16.34
N ASN A 122 -16.78 -6.33 17.56
CA ASN A 122 -17.67 -6.63 18.68
C ASN A 122 -19.12 -6.16 18.45
N LYS A 123 -19.33 -5.00 17.81
CA LYS A 123 -20.69 -4.56 17.42
C LYS A 123 -21.37 -5.52 16.44
N ASN A 124 -20.59 -6.30 15.70
CA ASN A 124 -21.09 -7.27 14.73
C ASN A 124 -21.18 -8.71 15.31
N LYS A 125 -20.78 -8.93 16.58
CA LYS A 125 -20.79 -10.25 17.25
C LYS A 125 -22.16 -10.86 17.48
N GLU A 126 -23.24 -10.07 17.39
CA GLU A 126 -24.59 -10.60 17.61
C GLU A 126 -25.02 -11.64 16.55
N ASN A 127 -24.29 -11.80 15.43
CA ASN A 127 -24.70 -12.66 14.33
C ASN A 127 -23.73 -13.78 13.88
N SER A 128 -22.45 -13.84 14.31
CA SER A 128 -21.50 -14.86 13.78
C SER A 128 -20.09 -14.90 14.41
N ASN A 129 -19.28 -15.89 13.97
CA ASN A 129 -17.93 -16.25 14.44
C ASN A 129 -16.93 -15.06 14.46
N ASP A 130 -16.13 -14.99 15.53
CA ASP A 130 -15.19 -13.90 15.80
C ASP A 130 -13.97 -13.92 14.85
N VAL A 131 -13.64 -12.79 14.22
CA VAL A 131 -12.40 -12.61 13.45
C VAL A 131 -11.25 -12.35 14.44
N ASP A 132 -10.23 -13.22 14.45
CA ASP A 132 -9.08 -13.05 15.34
C ASP A 132 -8.19 -11.86 14.92
N LEU A 133 -8.35 -10.74 15.62
CA LEU A 133 -7.57 -9.51 15.43
C LEU A 133 -6.28 -9.47 16.25
N LYS A 134 -5.94 -10.50 17.03
CA LYS A 134 -4.71 -10.49 17.85
C LYS A 134 -3.46 -10.30 17.01
N CYS A 135 -3.43 -10.88 15.80
CA CYS A 135 -2.31 -10.72 14.87
C CYS A 135 -2.07 -9.24 14.50
N TYR A 136 -3.14 -8.46 14.33
CA TYR A 136 -3.03 -7.03 14.00
C TYR A 136 -2.40 -6.22 15.14
N LYS A 137 -2.70 -6.58 16.40
CA LYS A 137 -2.10 -5.95 17.59
C LYS A 137 -0.59 -6.22 17.70
N GLU A 138 -0.15 -7.40 17.27
CA GLU A 138 1.24 -7.83 17.36
C GLU A 138 2.11 -7.27 16.24
N THR A 139 1.51 -6.73 15.18
CA THR A 139 2.22 -6.10 14.07
C THR A 139 3.08 -4.92 14.53
N SER A 140 4.28 -4.85 13.97
CA SER A 140 5.16 -3.69 14.07
C SER A 140 5.31 -3.01 12.71
N ILE A 141 5.31 -1.69 12.68
CA ILE A 141 5.51 -0.90 11.46
C ILE A 141 6.77 -0.05 11.59
N ILE A 142 7.51 0.06 10.50
CA ILE A 142 8.55 1.06 10.28
C ILE A 142 8.09 1.91 9.10
N SER A 143 8.05 3.23 9.29
CA SER A 143 7.68 4.19 8.25
C SER A 143 8.52 5.46 8.41
N ASP A 144 8.86 6.07 7.28
CA ASP A 144 9.58 7.34 7.20
C ASP A 144 8.68 8.58 7.09
N HIS A 145 7.36 8.38 7.14
CA HIS A 145 6.37 9.42 7.40
C HIS A 145 5.18 8.88 8.19
N ALA A 146 4.42 9.75 8.86
CA ALA A 146 3.37 9.32 9.77
C ALA A 146 2.25 8.56 9.05
N GLU A 147 1.94 7.35 9.52
CA GLU A 147 0.85 6.53 9.01
C GLU A 147 -0.41 6.74 9.86
N ASP A 148 -1.24 7.72 9.48
CA ASP A 148 -2.41 8.16 10.27
C ASP A 148 -1.93 8.66 11.65
N ILE A 149 -2.34 8.03 12.75
CA ILE A 149 -1.89 8.39 14.12
C ILE A 149 -0.57 7.74 14.54
N GLN A 150 0.09 7.02 13.64
CA GLN A 150 1.31 6.30 13.98
C GLN A 150 2.53 7.17 13.75
N LEU A 151 3.37 7.25 14.78
CA LEU A 151 4.55 8.11 14.79
C LEU A 151 5.62 7.61 13.82
N MET A 152 6.51 8.51 13.47
CA MET A 152 7.69 8.25 12.63
C MET A 152 8.86 7.82 13.50
N LYS A 153 9.60 6.78 13.10
CA LYS A 153 10.85 6.39 13.77
C LYS A 153 12.01 6.14 12.80
N ALA A 154 11.75 6.09 11.50
CA ALA A 154 12.79 5.83 10.53
C ALA A 154 13.70 7.06 10.35
N PRO A 155 15.03 6.92 10.52
CA PRO A 155 15.95 8.06 10.49
C PRO A 155 16.25 8.58 9.07
N TRP A 156 15.83 7.88 8.02
CA TRP A 156 16.21 8.22 6.65
C TRP A 156 15.34 9.28 5.97
N GLY A 157 14.26 9.76 6.58
CA GLY A 157 13.41 10.79 5.98
C GLY A 157 12.64 10.31 4.75
N THR A 158 11.94 11.22 4.06
CA THR A 158 10.99 10.88 3.00
C THR A 158 11.08 11.81 1.79
N GLY A 159 10.57 11.35 0.64
CA GLY A 159 10.56 12.08 -0.64
C GLY A 159 11.95 12.48 -1.12
N ASP A 160 12.10 13.72 -1.58
CA ASP A 160 13.39 14.28 -1.99
C ASP A 160 14.39 14.45 -0.82
N ARG A 161 13.95 14.28 0.43
CA ARG A 161 14.81 14.37 1.63
C ARG A 161 15.27 13.00 2.14
N ILE A 162 15.05 11.93 1.37
CA ILE A 162 15.60 10.62 1.72
C ILE A 162 17.13 10.69 1.82
N ARG A 163 17.63 10.31 2.99
CA ARG A 163 19.05 10.16 3.32
C ARG A 163 19.42 8.69 3.19
N TYR A 164 19.90 8.31 2.02
CA TYR A 164 20.21 6.92 1.70
C TYR A 164 21.24 6.34 2.69
N GLU A 165 22.24 7.13 3.05
CA GLU A 165 23.29 6.78 4.01
C GLU A 165 22.78 6.48 5.43
N ALA A 166 21.60 6.98 5.82
CA ALA A 166 20.97 6.69 7.09
C ALA A 166 20.19 5.36 7.10
N MET A 167 20.05 4.69 5.96
CA MET A 167 19.39 3.39 5.85
C MET A 167 20.33 2.23 6.19
N PRO A 168 19.82 1.15 6.84
CA PRO A 168 20.55 -0.10 6.96
C PRO A 168 21.10 -0.58 5.61
N ALA A 169 22.32 -1.11 5.59
CA ALA A 169 22.98 -1.53 4.35
C ALA A 169 22.19 -2.59 3.57
N THR A 170 21.49 -3.48 4.28
CA THR A 170 20.63 -4.53 3.75
C THR A 170 19.32 -3.99 3.16
N LEU A 171 18.80 -2.88 3.70
CA LEU A 171 17.68 -2.15 3.09
C LEU A 171 18.13 -1.44 1.81
N ARG A 172 19.30 -0.78 1.82
CA ARG A 172 19.89 -0.18 0.61
C ARG A 172 20.11 -1.23 -0.49
N PHE A 173 20.66 -2.38 -0.13
CA PHE A 173 20.80 -3.51 -1.05
C PHE A 173 19.47 -3.89 -1.71
N LEU A 174 18.39 -3.97 -0.93
CA LEU A 174 17.06 -4.29 -1.45
C LEU A 174 16.53 -3.21 -2.41
N VAL A 175 16.75 -1.93 -2.09
CA VAL A 175 16.39 -0.79 -2.95
C VAL A 175 17.15 -0.87 -4.29
N ASP A 176 18.48 -0.99 -4.25
CA ASP A 176 19.32 -1.09 -5.45
C ASP A 176 18.91 -2.30 -6.30
N LYS A 177 18.57 -3.42 -5.65
CA LYS A 177 18.14 -4.62 -6.34
C LYS A 177 16.82 -4.42 -7.07
N VAL A 178 15.83 -3.80 -6.43
CA VAL A 178 14.54 -3.49 -7.06
C VAL A 178 14.72 -2.57 -8.27
N GLN A 179 15.52 -1.50 -8.14
CA GLN A 179 15.77 -0.58 -9.25
C GLN A 179 16.48 -1.26 -10.44
N ARG A 180 17.32 -2.28 -10.20
CA ARG A 180 17.96 -3.06 -11.28
C ARG A 180 17.01 -4.09 -11.89
N THR A 181 16.11 -4.65 -11.10
CA THR A 181 15.20 -5.73 -11.54
C THR A 181 13.98 -5.19 -12.29
N PHE A 182 13.48 -4.00 -11.93
CA PHE A 182 12.32 -3.39 -12.55
C PHE A 182 12.75 -2.19 -13.40
N GLU A 183 12.72 -2.38 -14.73
CA GLU A 183 13.09 -1.33 -15.67
C GLU A 183 12.23 -0.07 -15.51
N GLY A 184 12.88 1.09 -15.58
CA GLY A 184 12.24 2.39 -15.48
C GLY A 184 11.90 2.83 -14.05
N VAL A 185 12.03 1.97 -13.02
CA VAL A 185 11.80 2.40 -11.63
C VAL A 185 12.79 3.51 -11.27
N GLY A 186 12.26 4.66 -10.84
CA GLY A 186 13.04 5.86 -10.56
C GLY A 186 13.68 5.87 -9.18
N ARG A 187 13.96 7.07 -8.66
CA ARG A 187 14.58 7.26 -7.34
C ARG A 187 13.62 6.81 -6.23
N LEU A 188 14.16 6.24 -5.15
CA LEU A 188 13.39 5.90 -3.96
C LEU A 188 12.80 7.17 -3.32
N ARG A 189 11.55 7.08 -2.86
CA ARG A 189 10.75 8.18 -2.33
C ARG A 189 10.11 7.87 -0.97
N HIS A 190 9.82 6.61 -0.67
CA HIS A 190 9.29 6.20 0.64
C HIS A 190 9.60 4.71 0.90
N VAL A 191 9.88 4.38 2.16
CA VAL A 191 10.00 3.00 2.66
C VAL A 191 8.98 2.75 3.77
N TYR A 192 8.18 1.71 3.57
CA TYR A 192 7.27 1.16 4.56
C TYR A 192 7.60 -0.30 4.82
N VAL A 193 7.71 -0.69 6.09
CA VAL A 193 7.91 -2.09 6.48
C VAL A 193 6.87 -2.47 7.51
N GLU A 194 6.13 -3.53 7.25
CA GLU A 194 5.20 -4.14 8.20
C GLU A 194 5.72 -5.53 8.59
N TYR A 195 5.83 -5.82 9.87
CA TYR A 195 6.33 -7.09 10.39
C TYR A 195 5.33 -7.73 11.34
N SER A 196 5.08 -9.03 11.15
CA SER A 196 4.18 -9.83 11.98
C SER A 196 4.90 -11.08 12.49
N PRO A 197 5.03 -11.25 13.83
CA PRO A 197 5.59 -12.47 14.43
C PRO A 197 4.77 -13.73 14.11
N SER A 198 3.46 -13.56 13.88
CA SER A 198 2.54 -14.66 13.58
C SER A 198 2.44 -14.98 12.08
N GLY A 199 3.07 -14.17 11.22
CA GLY A 199 2.96 -14.30 9.77
C GLY A 199 1.64 -13.83 9.16
N LYS A 200 0.74 -13.33 10.00
CA LYS A 200 -0.61 -12.88 9.61
C LYS A 200 -0.65 -11.36 9.61
N PHE A 201 -1.27 -10.80 8.58
CA PHE A 201 -1.44 -9.37 8.42
C PHE A 201 -2.93 -9.06 8.28
N TYR A 202 -3.28 -7.81 8.57
CA TYR A 202 -4.56 -7.24 8.21
C TYR A 202 -4.30 -5.78 7.83
N HIS A 203 -4.66 -5.42 6.60
CA HIS A 203 -4.47 -4.08 6.07
C HIS A 203 -5.71 -3.68 5.27
N GLU A 204 -6.37 -2.59 5.66
CA GLU A 204 -7.53 -2.09 4.92
C GLU A 204 -7.10 -1.29 3.69
N PRO A 205 -7.71 -1.50 2.50
CA PRO A 205 -7.40 -0.74 1.29
C PRO A 205 -7.52 0.78 1.47
N ARG A 206 -6.37 1.46 1.42
CA ARG A 206 -6.26 2.91 1.54
C ARG A 206 -5.61 3.52 0.30
N ALA A 207 -5.88 4.80 0.08
CA ALA A 207 -5.18 5.56 -0.93
C ALA A 207 -3.72 5.76 -0.48
N THR A 208 -2.76 5.39 -1.33
CA THR A 208 -1.36 5.77 -1.15
C THR A 208 -1.22 7.29 -1.21
N LYS A 209 -0.31 7.89 -0.44
CA LYS A 209 -0.22 9.34 -0.38
C LYS A 209 0.40 9.86 -1.69
N GLY A 210 0.04 11.08 -2.06
CA GLY A 210 0.47 11.66 -3.34
C GLY A 210 1.99 11.81 -3.45
N PHE A 211 2.69 12.00 -2.33
CA PHE A 211 4.12 12.29 -2.29
C PHE A 211 5.02 11.05 -2.17
N ASP A 212 4.45 9.85 -1.99
CA ASP A 212 5.21 8.61 -1.79
C ASP A 212 5.95 8.17 -3.05
N GLY A 213 5.55 8.66 -4.23
CA GLY A 213 6.08 8.21 -5.53
C GLY A 213 5.01 7.52 -6.38
N HIS A 214 5.24 7.42 -7.69
CA HIS A 214 4.25 6.97 -8.68
C HIS A 214 4.25 5.45 -8.89
N ASP A 215 5.37 4.81 -8.53
CA ASP A 215 5.50 3.37 -8.56
C ASP A 215 5.72 2.90 -7.13
N TYR A 216 5.23 1.71 -6.79
CA TYR A 216 5.69 1.03 -5.60
C TYR A 216 5.83 -0.46 -5.82
N VAL A 217 6.72 -1.07 -5.07
CA VAL A 217 7.03 -2.48 -5.14
C VAL A 217 6.77 -3.10 -3.78
N ILE A 218 5.86 -4.07 -3.72
CA ILE A 218 5.56 -4.87 -2.54
C ILE A 218 6.41 -6.15 -2.58
N ILE A 219 7.21 -6.35 -1.54
CA ILE A 219 8.15 -7.46 -1.39
C ILE A 219 7.77 -8.24 -0.13
N PRO A 220 7.04 -9.35 -0.24
CA PRO A 220 6.76 -10.20 0.89
C PRO A 220 7.99 -11.05 1.26
N LEU A 221 8.34 -11.00 2.54
CA LEU A 221 9.37 -11.84 3.15
C LEU A 221 8.66 -12.78 4.12
N ARG A 222 8.72 -14.09 3.88
CA ARG A 222 8.06 -15.09 4.73
C ARG A 222 8.99 -16.25 5.03
N SER A 223 9.05 -16.64 6.30
CA SER A 223 9.79 -17.82 6.75
C SER A 223 9.13 -19.14 6.31
N ASP A 224 7.81 -19.14 6.19
CA ASP A 224 7.01 -20.32 5.80
C ASP A 224 7.02 -20.63 4.29
N THR A 225 7.64 -19.77 3.48
CA THR A 225 7.73 -19.89 2.01
C THR A 225 6.39 -19.91 1.26
N ASN A 226 5.30 -19.51 1.91
CA ASN A 226 4.00 -19.41 1.27
C ASN A 226 3.93 -18.17 0.35
N PRO A 227 3.05 -18.15 -0.66
CA PRO A 227 2.72 -16.92 -1.37
C PRO A 227 2.02 -15.92 -0.44
N THR A 228 2.21 -14.63 -0.70
CA THR A 228 1.40 -13.56 -0.10
C THR A 228 0.33 -13.14 -1.09
N VAL A 229 -0.87 -12.88 -0.58
CA VAL A 229 -1.98 -12.33 -1.37
C VAL A 229 -2.18 -10.88 -0.96
N VAL A 230 -2.11 -9.99 -1.94
CA VAL A 230 -2.44 -8.58 -1.77
C VAL A 230 -3.69 -8.30 -2.60
N THR A 231 -4.70 -7.71 -1.98
CA THR A 231 -5.98 -7.41 -2.61
C THR A 231 -6.04 -5.93 -2.97
N PHE A 232 -6.36 -5.63 -4.22
CA PHE A 232 -6.59 -4.29 -4.71
C PHE A 232 -8.09 -4.04 -4.77
N SER A 233 -8.53 -2.95 -4.13
CA SER A 233 -9.94 -2.56 -4.06
C SER A 233 -10.13 -1.13 -4.57
N PRO A 234 -11.14 -0.86 -5.41
CA PRO A 234 -11.36 0.46 -5.98
C PRO A 234 -11.74 1.47 -4.89
N LEU A 235 -11.06 2.62 -4.86
CA LEU A 235 -11.19 3.62 -3.78
C LEU A 235 -12.54 4.37 -3.79
N LEU A 236 -13.11 4.59 -4.97
CA LEU A 236 -14.34 5.37 -5.18
C LEU A 236 -15.64 4.54 -5.12
N ARG A 237 -15.60 3.35 -4.52
CA ARG A 237 -16.74 2.44 -4.43
C ARG A 237 -17.11 2.20 -2.97
N SER A 238 -18.39 1.92 -2.73
CA SER A 238 -18.86 1.47 -1.42
C SER A 238 -18.16 0.16 -1.06
N LYS A 239 -17.42 0.18 0.05
CA LYS A 239 -16.71 -0.99 0.57
C LYS A 239 -17.57 -1.67 1.63
N VAL A 240 -17.52 -2.99 1.64
CA VAL A 240 -17.96 -3.78 2.78
C VAL A 240 -17.14 -3.34 3.99
N SER A 241 -17.81 -2.95 5.07
CA SER A 241 -17.17 -2.43 6.27
C SER A 241 -17.00 -3.49 7.36
N ILE A 242 -17.74 -4.60 7.28
CA ILE A 242 -17.77 -5.67 8.27
C ILE A 242 -16.63 -6.66 7.97
N LEU A 243 -15.73 -6.87 8.94
CA LEU A 243 -14.52 -7.69 8.75
C LEU A 243 -14.82 -9.12 8.31
N GLN A 244 -15.87 -9.72 8.86
CA GLN A 244 -16.27 -11.06 8.48
C GLN A 244 -16.81 -11.11 7.04
N GLU A 245 -17.64 -10.14 6.64
CA GLU A 245 -18.10 -10.08 5.26
C GLU A 245 -16.94 -9.82 4.29
N VAL A 246 -15.94 -9.03 4.69
CA VAL A 246 -14.69 -8.86 3.94
C VAL A 246 -13.94 -10.20 3.82
N GLN A 247 -13.88 -10.99 4.88
CA GLN A 247 -13.28 -12.32 4.85
C GLN A 247 -14.04 -13.27 3.92
N GLU A 248 -15.37 -13.17 3.89
CA GLU A 248 -16.24 -14.06 3.11
C GLU A 248 -16.41 -13.65 1.65
N ASN A 249 -16.37 -12.35 1.33
CA ASN A 249 -16.78 -11.79 0.03
C ASN A 249 -15.84 -10.69 -0.52
N SER A 250 -14.75 -10.36 0.17
CA SER A 250 -13.88 -9.20 -0.10
C SER A 250 -14.54 -7.84 0.19
N TRP A 251 -13.80 -6.74 0.00
CA TRP A 251 -14.34 -5.39 0.20
C TRP A 251 -15.32 -4.99 -0.90
N THR A 252 -15.06 -5.42 -2.14
CA THR A 252 -15.95 -5.21 -3.28
C THR A 252 -15.94 -6.43 -4.22
N SER A 253 -16.99 -6.57 -5.02
CA SER A 253 -17.08 -7.60 -6.08
C SER A 253 -16.13 -7.35 -7.26
N ARG A 254 -15.40 -6.23 -7.27
CA ARG A 254 -14.40 -5.89 -8.30
C ARG A 254 -12.98 -6.01 -7.79
N ASP A 255 -12.78 -6.45 -6.55
CA ASP A 255 -11.44 -6.55 -6.01
C ASP A 255 -10.60 -7.52 -6.85
N ILE A 256 -9.31 -7.22 -6.93
CA ILE A 256 -8.32 -8.03 -7.64
C ILE A 256 -7.31 -8.54 -6.62
N ASP A 257 -7.16 -9.85 -6.54
CA ASP A 257 -6.09 -10.47 -5.77
C ASP A 257 -4.85 -10.61 -6.64
N ALA A 258 -3.73 -10.07 -6.15
CA ALA A 258 -2.39 -10.32 -6.67
C ALA A 258 -1.70 -11.37 -5.79
N ILE A 259 -1.31 -12.48 -6.42
CA ILE A 259 -0.59 -13.58 -5.78
C ILE A 259 0.89 -13.33 -6.00
N ILE A 260 1.61 -13.14 -4.91
CA ILE A 260 3.05 -12.87 -4.93
C ILE A 260 3.76 -14.12 -4.39
N PRO A 261 4.40 -14.93 -5.26
CA PRO A 261 5.17 -16.08 -4.82
C PRO A 261 6.24 -15.70 -3.81
N SER A 262 6.68 -16.69 -3.03
CA SER A 262 7.87 -16.52 -2.20
C SER A 262 9.07 -16.21 -3.09
N ASN A 263 9.79 -15.14 -2.76
CA ASN A 263 10.92 -14.55 -3.49
C ASN A 263 10.55 -13.64 -4.68
N ALA A 264 9.26 -13.48 -4.97
CA ALA A 264 8.78 -12.56 -5.98
C ALA A 264 8.59 -11.16 -5.39
N ALA A 265 8.38 -10.17 -6.26
CA ALA A 265 7.85 -8.88 -5.87
C ALA A 265 6.77 -8.41 -6.85
N LEU A 266 5.83 -7.62 -6.33
CA LEU A 266 4.75 -7.01 -7.10
C LEU A 266 5.05 -5.53 -7.31
N ARG A 267 5.24 -5.10 -8.55
CA ARG A 267 5.26 -3.69 -8.94
C ARG A 267 3.82 -3.23 -9.20
N VAL A 268 3.50 -2.04 -8.69
CA VAL A 268 2.23 -1.36 -8.88
C VAL A 268 2.48 0.03 -9.45
N TYR A 269 1.74 0.36 -10.50
CA TYR A 269 1.85 1.61 -11.25
C TYR A 269 0.53 1.95 -11.92
N GLY A 270 0.46 3.08 -12.62
CA GLY A 270 -0.73 3.48 -13.38
C GLY A 270 -2.01 3.47 -12.55
N THR A 271 -3.12 2.99 -13.13
CA THR A 271 -4.45 3.02 -12.50
C THR A 271 -4.46 2.39 -11.10
N ALA A 272 -3.76 1.27 -10.89
CA ALA A 272 -3.68 0.56 -9.63
C ALA A 272 -3.05 1.39 -8.50
N ARG A 273 -2.18 2.35 -8.84
CA ARG A 273 -1.54 3.24 -7.87
C ARG A 273 -2.47 4.36 -7.37
N TYR A 274 -3.39 4.86 -8.19
CA TYR A 274 -4.13 6.09 -7.86
C TYR A 274 -5.62 5.85 -7.64
N GLU A 275 -6.20 4.86 -8.31
CA GLU A 275 -7.65 4.61 -8.24
C GLU A 275 -7.99 3.38 -7.39
N TRP A 276 -6.99 2.59 -7.03
CA TRP A 276 -7.10 1.39 -6.23
C TRP A 276 -6.26 1.51 -4.95
N GLY A 277 -6.79 0.99 -3.85
CA GLY A 277 -6.06 0.80 -2.61
C GLY A 277 -5.68 -0.66 -2.46
N TRP A 278 -4.46 -0.94 -2.01
CA TRP A 278 -4.05 -2.29 -1.68
C TRP A 278 -4.35 -2.60 -0.21
N GLY A 279 -4.68 -3.84 0.09
CA GLY A 279 -4.92 -4.32 1.44
C GLY A 279 -4.69 -5.83 1.56
N ILE A 280 -4.80 -6.31 2.78
CA ILE A 280 -4.68 -7.72 3.13
C ILE A 280 -5.88 -8.07 3.99
N ARG A 281 -6.70 -9.00 3.51
CA ARG A 281 -7.89 -9.47 4.21
C ARG A 281 -7.49 -10.21 5.50
N PRO A 282 -8.36 -10.20 6.53
CA PRO A 282 -8.07 -10.94 7.75
C PRO A 282 -8.03 -12.45 7.50
N CYS A 283 -7.14 -13.15 8.21
CA CYS A 283 -6.95 -14.62 8.21
C CYS A 283 -6.18 -15.22 7.00
N GLU A 284 -6.01 -16.56 6.99
CA GLU A 284 -5.34 -17.33 5.93
C GLU A 284 -6.20 -17.52 4.66
N VAL A 285 -7.09 -16.56 4.36
CA VAL A 285 -8.07 -16.69 3.29
C VAL A 285 -7.55 -15.99 2.03
N TRP A 286 -7.25 -16.79 1.01
CA TRP A 286 -7.01 -16.31 -0.34
C TRP A 286 -8.36 -16.29 -1.06
N PHE A 287 -8.62 -15.31 -1.93
CA PHE A 287 -9.93 -15.02 -2.51
C PHE A 287 -11.00 -14.68 -1.48
N GLY A 288 -11.95 -13.82 -1.82
CA GLY A 288 -13.13 -13.58 -0.99
C GLY A 288 -14.05 -14.81 -0.93
N HIS A 289 -13.55 -15.95 -0.43
CA HIS A 289 -14.31 -17.14 -0.09
C HIS A 289 -13.49 -18.02 0.89
N ARG A 290 -14.07 -18.33 2.05
CA ARG A 290 -13.47 -19.14 3.15
C ARG A 290 -12.87 -20.50 2.77
N GLN A 291 -13.19 -21.04 1.59
CA GLN A 291 -12.71 -22.35 1.12
C GLN A 291 -11.39 -22.25 0.34
N ASN A 292 -11.02 -21.06 -0.13
CA ASN A 292 -9.76 -20.89 -0.80
C ASN A 292 -8.64 -20.65 0.21
N THR A 293 -7.81 -21.67 0.34
CA THR A 293 -6.62 -21.61 1.19
C THR A 293 -5.39 -21.70 0.29
N LEU A 294 -4.29 -21.05 0.70
CA LEU A 294 -2.99 -21.14 0.01
C LEU A 294 -2.56 -22.60 -0.25
N LYS A 295 -3.05 -23.54 0.57
CA LYS A 295 -2.83 -24.99 0.42
C LYS A 295 -3.28 -25.55 -0.93
N HIS A 296 -4.36 -25.04 -1.54
CA HIS A 296 -4.82 -25.51 -2.85
C HIS A 296 -3.93 -25.01 -4.00
N LEU A 297 -3.36 -23.81 -3.88
CA LEU A 297 -2.40 -23.24 -4.85
C LEU A 297 -1.09 -24.02 -4.89
N LEU A 298 -0.62 -24.43 -3.71
CA LEU A 298 0.57 -25.27 -3.55
C LEU A 298 0.39 -26.63 -4.23
N ASN A 299 -0.84 -27.11 -4.43
CA ASN A 299 -1.09 -28.37 -5.12
C ASN A 299 -1.13 -28.21 -6.65
N THR A 300 -1.54 -27.06 -7.17
CA THR A 300 -1.67 -26.81 -8.63
C THR A 300 -0.39 -26.29 -9.26
N THR A 301 0.37 -25.42 -8.58
CA THR A 301 1.65 -24.89 -9.11
C THR A 301 2.80 -25.91 -9.05
N PHE A 302 2.73 -26.91 -8.17
CA PHE A 302 3.77 -27.94 -8.02
C PHE A 302 3.63 -29.14 -8.97
N VAL A 303 2.69 -29.11 -9.93
CA VAL A 303 2.58 -30.17 -10.95
C VAL A 303 3.68 -30.03 -12.02
N HIS A 304 4.29 -28.84 -12.17
CA HIS A 304 5.34 -28.60 -13.18
C HIS A 304 6.80 -28.80 -12.70
N ARG A 305 7.05 -29.06 -11.40
CA ARG A 305 8.38 -29.49 -10.92
C ARG A 305 8.38 -31.01 -10.78
N GLY A 306 9.07 -31.67 -11.71
CA GLY A 306 9.08 -33.12 -11.89
C GLY A 306 9.24 -33.93 -10.60
N MET A 307 8.60 -35.10 -10.58
CA MET A 307 8.54 -36.07 -9.49
C MET A 307 9.89 -36.38 -8.83
N MET A 308 10.98 -36.23 -9.58
CA MET A 308 12.36 -36.49 -9.15
C MET A 308 12.89 -35.50 -8.08
N GLU A 309 12.46 -34.23 -8.11
CA GLU A 309 12.86 -33.21 -7.11
C GLU A 309 12.26 -33.49 -5.72
N ARG A 310 11.03 -34.05 -5.69
CA ARG A 310 10.37 -34.46 -4.43
C ARG A 310 11.09 -35.60 -3.74
N VAL A 311 11.66 -36.53 -4.53
CA VAL A 311 12.41 -37.68 -4.00
C VAL A 311 13.77 -37.23 -3.46
N LYS A 312 14.48 -36.35 -4.17
CA LYS A 312 15.77 -35.82 -3.71
C LYS A 312 15.67 -35.04 -2.40
N ARG A 313 14.62 -34.21 -2.21
CA ARG A 313 14.43 -33.47 -0.94
C ARG A 313 14.09 -34.37 0.25
N ARG A 314 13.36 -35.47 0.03
CA ARG A 314 13.02 -36.42 1.11
C ARG A 314 14.20 -37.26 1.58
N LEU A 315 15.16 -37.55 0.71
CA LEU A 315 16.30 -38.40 1.05
C LEU A 315 17.50 -37.64 1.64
N LEU A 316 17.64 -36.34 1.36
CA LEU A 316 18.84 -35.58 1.72
C LEU A 316 18.67 -34.54 2.84
N TYR A 317 17.45 -34.31 3.35
CA TYR A 317 17.23 -33.33 4.41
C TYR A 317 16.31 -33.87 5.51
N MET A 318 16.89 -34.62 6.46
CA MET A 318 16.33 -34.69 7.81
C MET A 318 16.52 -33.32 8.47
N LYS A 319 15.51 -32.44 8.36
CA LYS A 319 15.51 -31.18 9.11
C LYS A 319 15.27 -31.48 10.60
N PRO A 320 16.04 -30.87 11.52
CA PRO A 320 15.68 -30.84 12.93
C PRO A 320 14.30 -30.20 13.10
N LYS A 321 13.54 -30.65 14.12
CA LYS A 321 12.27 -30.04 14.54
C LYS A 321 12.51 -28.61 15.05
N HIS A 322 12.76 -27.67 14.15
CA HIS A 322 12.50 -26.27 14.44
C HIS A 322 10.98 -26.10 14.51
N THR A 323 10.49 -25.56 15.62
CA THR A 323 9.18 -24.91 15.65
C THR A 323 9.10 -24.01 14.42
N VAL A 324 8.16 -24.29 13.52
CA VAL A 324 8.07 -23.59 12.22
C VAL A 324 7.92 -22.11 12.52
N GLN A 325 8.97 -21.34 12.26
CA GLN A 325 8.95 -19.89 12.38
C GLN A 325 7.97 -19.39 11.32
N GLN A 326 6.86 -18.81 11.76
CA GLN A 326 5.78 -18.32 10.90
C GLN A 326 5.89 -16.83 10.64
N ASP A 327 6.92 -16.16 11.15
CA ASP A 327 7.08 -14.73 10.99
C ASP A 327 7.14 -14.32 9.51
N ALA A 328 6.62 -13.12 9.26
CA ALA A 328 6.60 -12.52 7.95
C ALA A 328 6.79 -11.01 8.04
N ALA A 329 7.27 -10.44 6.94
CA ALA A 329 7.33 -9.01 6.72
C ALA A 329 6.82 -8.65 5.32
N LEU A 330 6.34 -7.42 5.19
CA LEU A 330 5.99 -6.77 3.93
C LEU A 330 6.84 -5.52 3.82
N VAL A 331 7.75 -5.50 2.87
CA VAL A 331 8.52 -4.31 2.54
C VAL A 331 7.87 -3.65 1.32
N VAL A 332 7.44 -2.41 1.47
CA VAL A 332 6.88 -1.61 0.39
C VAL A 332 7.84 -0.46 0.11
N LEU A 333 8.41 -0.47 -1.09
CA LEU A 333 9.32 0.56 -1.56
C LEU A 333 8.62 1.40 -2.61
N HIS A 334 8.49 2.70 -2.38
CA HIS A 334 7.90 3.61 -3.34
C HIS A 334 8.98 4.40 -4.07
N PHE A 335 8.75 4.63 -5.36
CA PHE A 335 9.71 5.20 -6.28
C PHE A 335 9.07 6.30 -7.13
N GLU A 336 9.91 7.17 -7.67
CA GLU A 336 9.51 7.96 -8.82
C GLU A 336 9.11 7.04 -9.98
N GLY A 337 8.06 7.42 -10.69
CA GLY A 337 7.62 6.71 -11.89
C GLY A 337 8.64 6.82 -13.02
N PRO A 338 8.56 5.93 -14.01
CA PRO A 338 9.49 5.91 -15.11
C PRO A 338 9.33 7.15 -15.98
N ARG A 339 10.44 7.62 -16.55
CA ARG A 339 10.51 8.89 -17.29
C ARG A 339 10.95 8.63 -18.71
N ASP A 340 10.31 9.33 -19.64
CA ASP A 340 10.86 9.51 -20.98
C ASP A 340 12.06 10.45 -20.89
N ASN A 341 13.24 9.96 -21.28
CA ASN A 341 14.49 10.72 -21.27
C ASN A 341 14.40 12.00 -22.13
N ASN A 342 13.47 12.04 -23.09
CA ASN A 342 13.27 13.18 -23.98
C ASN A 342 12.31 14.23 -23.43
N LYS A 343 11.58 13.94 -22.34
CA LYS A 343 10.67 14.90 -21.71
C LYS A 343 11.43 15.70 -20.66
N GLN A 344 11.64 16.99 -20.94
CA GLN A 344 12.26 17.91 -20.00
C GLN A 344 11.45 17.96 -18.71
N ARG A 345 12.12 17.82 -17.55
CA ARG A 345 11.47 17.95 -16.24
C ARG A 345 10.68 19.25 -16.24
N SER A 346 9.39 19.21 -15.93
CA SER A 346 8.66 20.43 -15.62
C SER A 346 9.45 21.12 -14.49
N LEU A 347 10.10 22.25 -14.82
CA LEU A 347 10.94 23.04 -13.93
C LEU A 347 10.14 23.73 -12.81
N LEU A 348 8.85 23.40 -12.68
CA LEU A 348 8.12 23.61 -11.44
C LEU A 348 8.80 22.76 -10.37
N LEU A 349 9.83 23.32 -9.75
CA LEU A 349 10.36 22.90 -8.46
C LEU A 349 9.17 22.70 -7.53
N GLN A 350 8.97 21.49 -7.03
CA GLN A 350 8.00 21.16 -5.98
C GLN A 350 6.52 21.47 -6.34
N PRO A 351 5.96 20.92 -7.43
CA PRO A 351 4.52 20.99 -7.62
C PRO A 351 3.83 20.16 -6.53
N GLU A 352 4.52 19.20 -5.91
CA GLU A 352 4.07 18.45 -4.76
C GLU A 352 3.76 19.34 -3.54
N ILE A 353 4.54 20.39 -3.27
CA ILE A 353 4.18 21.37 -2.21
C ILE A 353 2.95 22.18 -2.61
N LEU A 354 2.86 22.54 -3.89
CA LEU A 354 1.74 23.30 -4.42
C LEU A 354 0.45 22.45 -4.55
N ILE A 355 0.57 21.13 -4.71
CA ILE A 355 -0.52 20.16 -4.97
C ILE A 355 -0.88 19.32 -3.73
N PHE A 356 0.05 19.10 -2.81
CA PHE A 356 -0.13 18.25 -1.62
C PHE A 356 0.24 18.97 -0.30
N GLY A 357 0.83 20.17 -0.36
CA GLY A 357 1.37 20.86 0.81
C GLY A 357 2.79 20.38 1.17
N ARG A 358 3.40 20.99 2.18
CA ARG A 358 4.65 20.47 2.76
C ARG A 358 4.31 19.21 3.58
N PRO A 359 5.13 18.14 3.51
CA PRO A 359 5.00 17.05 4.47
C PRO A 359 5.13 17.65 5.87
N PRO A 360 4.18 17.39 6.80
CA PRO A 360 4.22 17.92 8.15
C PRO A 360 5.53 17.52 8.84
N ALA A 361 6.07 18.43 9.65
CA ALA A 361 7.26 18.12 10.44
C ALA A 361 6.94 17.01 11.46
N PRO A 362 7.89 16.13 11.83
CA PRO A 362 7.66 15.08 12.84
C PRO A 362 7.02 15.60 14.13
N GLU A 363 7.41 16.81 14.55
CA GLU A 363 6.91 17.49 15.76
C GLU A 363 5.43 17.89 15.65
N MET A 364 4.94 18.14 14.42
CA MET A 364 3.53 18.43 14.16
C MET A 364 2.66 17.18 14.28
N TYR A 365 3.19 16.00 13.93
CA TYR A 365 2.46 14.74 14.04
C TYR A 365 2.30 14.28 15.49
N GLU A 366 3.26 14.61 16.36
CA GLU A 366 3.15 14.39 17.80
C GLU A 366 1.99 15.19 18.42
N GLN A 367 1.72 16.41 17.90
CA GLN A 367 0.58 17.21 18.36
C GLN A 367 -0.78 16.68 17.87
N TRP A 368 -0.83 16.02 16.71
CA TRP A 368 -2.06 15.40 16.20
C TRP A 368 -2.51 14.17 17.02
N VAL A 369 -1.59 13.59 17.81
CA VAL A 369 -1.89 12.49 18.73
C VAL A 369 -2.78 12.95 19.89
N GLU A 370 -2.68 14.20 20.31
CA GLU A 370 -3.29 14.70 21.53
C GLU A 370 -4.69 15.33 21.32
N ASP A 371 -4.90 16.06 20.21
CA ASP A 371 -6.15 16.80 19.98
C ASP A 371 -6.82 16.45 18.64
N ARG A 372 -7.40 15.24 18.53
CA ARG A 372 -8.34 14.98 17.44
C ARG A 372 -9.61 15.82 17.66
N PRO A 373 -10.06 16.61 16.67
CA PRO A 373 -11.27 17.39 16.81
C PRO A 373 -12.46 16.46 16.99
N THR A 374 -13.14 16.58 18.12
CA THR A 374 -14.32 15.77 18.42
C THR A 374 -15.47 16.15 17.50
N GLN A 375 -16.43 15.25 17.31
CA GLN A 375 -17.63 15.52 16.52
C GLN A 375 -18.37 16.79 17.00
N GLU A 376 -18.30 17.07 18.29
CA GLU A 376 -18.88 18.27 18.91
C GLU A 376 -18.11 19.54 18.57
N VAL A 377 -16.78 19.48 18.49
CA VAL A 377 -15.93 20.60 18.04
C VAL A 377 -16.20 20.91 16.57
N VAL A 378 -16.23 19.89 15.70
CA VAL A 378 -16.54 20.06 14.27
C VAL A 378 -17.97 20.58 14.07
N ARG A 379 -18.92 20.13 14.91
CA ARG A 379 -20.31 20.60 14.86
C ARG A 379 -20.45 22.05 15.32
N LYS A 380 -19.71 22.47 16.35
CA LYS A 380 -19.69 23.86 16.84
C LYS A 380 -19.03 24.81 15.85
N GLU A 381 -17.93 24.38 15.23
CA GLU A 381 -17.19 25.20 14.26
C GLU A 381 -17.87 25.20 12.88
N GLY A 382 -18.63 24.16 12.57
CA GLY A 382 -19.27 23.95 11.27
C GLY A 382 -18.30 23.28 10.30
N VAL A 383 -18.74 22.18 9.67
CA VAL A 383 -17.91 21.29 8.84
C VAL A 383 -17.12 22.05 7.77
N PHE A 384 -17.74 23.05 7.11
CA PHE A 384 -17.10 23.81 6.05
C PHE A 384 -15.96 24.72 6.57
N LEU A 385 -16.19 25.44 7.67
CA LEU A 385 -15.19 26.31 8.29
C LEU A 385 -14.06 25.50 8.89
N PHE A 386 -14.38 24.39 9.55
CA PHE A 386 -13.41 23.43 10.05
C PHE A 386 -12.51 22.89 8.93
N MET A 387 -13.08 22.52 7.78
CA MET A 387 -12.28 22.07 6.62
C MET A 387 -11.40 23.19 6.04
N ILE A 388 -11.93 24.40 5.89
CA ILE A 388 -11.15 25.54 5.36
C ILE A 388 -10.00 25.89 6.31
N LYS A 389 -10.25 25.94 7.61
CA LYS A 389 -9.24 26.28 8.61
C LYS A 389 -8.12 25.24 8.64
N ASN A 390 -8.45 23.94 8.73
CA ASN A 390 -7.44 22.89 8.66
C ASN A 390 -6.67 22.91 7.33
N TYR A 391 -7.36 23.20 6.23
CA TYR A 391 -6.73 23.34 4.92
C TYR A 391 -5.77 24.54 4.87
N LEU A 392 -6.12 25.68 5.48
CA LEU A 392 -5.26 26.85 5.58
C LEU A 392 -4.09 26.65 6.55
N GLU A 393 -4.32 25.98 7.69
CA GLU A 393 -3.27 25.59 8.64
C GLU A 393 -2.26 24.64 7.98
N MET A 394 -2.73 23.63 7.22
CA MET A 394 -1.86 22.79 6.39
C MET A 394 -1.01 23.59 5.38
N LEU A 395 -1.46 24.77 4.96
CA LEU A 395 -0.72 25.64 4.04
C LEU A 395 0.25 26.60 4.74
N GLN A 396 0.10 26.84 6.05
CA GLN A 396 0.89 27.84 6.82
C GLN A 396 2.12 27.28 7.52
N VAL A 397 2.34 25.96 7.52
CA VAL A 397 3.46 25.32 8.21
C VAL A 397 4.74 25.54 7.42
N SER A 398 5.50 26.57 7.81
CA SER A 398 6.81 26.95 7.28
C SER A 398 7.94 26.09 7.84
#